data_AF-A0A353NQ42-F1
#
_entry.id   AF-A0A353NQ42-F1
#
_cell.length_a   1.000
_cell.length_b   1.000
_cell.length_c   1.000
_cell.angle_alpha   90.00
_cell.angle_beta   90.00
_cell.angle_gamma   90.00
#
_symmetry.space_group_name_H-M   'P 1'
#
loop_
_entity.id
_entity.type
_entity.pdbx_description
1 polymer ?
#
loop_
_entity_poly.entity_id
_entity_poly.type
_entity_poly.pdbx_seq_one_letter_code
_entity_poly.pdbx_strand_id
1 'polypeptide(L)' 'RIKVVKNKVAPPFKQVECDLMYGKGISWEGSLLDMGVDFDVINKSGSWFSYGKERIGQGRENAKGYLR' A
#
# COMPACT_ATOMS: atom_id res chain seq x y z
N ARG A 1 5.82 11.41 2.65
CA ARG A 1 7.07 10.72 3.03
C ARG A 1 7.39 11.01 4.49
N ILE A 2 7.52 9.97 5.31
CA ILE A 2 7.84 10.05 6.73
C ILE A 2 9.20 9.40 6.94
N LYS A 3 10.12 10.10 7.62
CA LYS A 3 11.45 9.58 7.98
C LYS A 3 11.56 9.46 9.49
N VAL A 4 11.90 8.27 9.98
CA VAL A 4 12.14 8.05 11.40
C VAL A 4 13.57 8.50 11.74
N VAL A 5 13.71 9.73 12.22
CA VAL A 5 15.03 10.33 12.53
C VAL A 5 15.66 9.78 13.80
N LYS A 6 14.87 9.29 14.75
CA LYS A 6 15.35 8.71 16.01
C LYS A 6 14.44 7.57 16.40
N ASN A 7 15.03 6.39 16.60
CA ASN A 7 14.35 5.21 17.12
C ASN A 7 15.29 4.53 18.13
N LYS A 8 14.79 4.23 19.33
CA LYS A 8 15.54 3.54 20.40
C LYS A 8 15.11 2.08 20.59
N VAL A 9 14.06 1.64 19.90
CA VAL A 9 13.48 0.29 20.03
C VAL A 9 13.86 -0.59 18.85
N ALA A 10 14.01 0.00 17.65
CA ALA A 10 14.37 -0.71 16.43
C ALA A 10 15.34 0.16 15.58
N PRO A 11 15.88 -0.36 14.46
CA PRO A 11 16.81 0.38 13.63
C PRO A 11 16.26 1.77 13.20
N PRO A 12 17.03 2.86 13.41
CA PRO A 12 16.63 4.21 13.02
C PRO A 12 16.75 4.41 11.50
N PHE A 13 16.28 5.56 11.02
CA PHE A 13 16.40 6.04 9.63
C PHE A 13 15.59 5.31 8.56
N LYS A 14 14.63 4.47 8.96
CA LYS A 14 13.62 3.93 8.05
C LYS A 14 12.76 5.05 7.45
N GLN A 15 12.32 4.84 6.22
CA GLN A 15 11.51 5.77 5.46
C GLN A 15 10.24 5.06 4.99
N VAL A 16 9.13 5.77 5.00
CA VAL A 16 7.86 5.28 4.48
C VAL A 16 7.21 6.36 3.62
N GLU A 17 6.52 5.93 2.58
CA GLU A 17 5.68 6.79 1.75
C GLU A 17 4.22 6.47 2.03
N CYS A 18 3.43 7.51 2.24
CA CYS A 18 2.02 7.38 2.58
C CYS A 18 1.24 8.49 1.88
N ASP A 19 0.12 8.12 1.29
CA ASP A 19 -0.78 9.03 0.61
C ASP A 19 -1.76 9.63 1.62
N LEU A 20 -1.86 10.97 1.66
CA LEU A 20 -2.81 11.69 2.50
C LEU A 20 -4.01 12.14 1.65
N MET A 21 -5.19 11.60 1.95
CA MET A 21 -6.44 12.00 1.30
C MET A 21 -7.12 13.10 2.12
N TYR A 22 -7.42 14.23 1.49
CA TYR A 22 -8.11 15.34 2.15
C TYR A 22 -9.50 14.89 2.65
N GLY A 23 -9.80 15.13 3.93
CA GLY A 23 -11.07 14.75 4.56
C GLY A 23 -11.22 13.26 4.97
N LYS A 24 -10.35 12.36 4.52
CA LYS A 24 -10.32 10.94 4.95
C LYS A 24 -9.09 10.57 5.78
N GLY A 25 -8.03 11.37 5.72
CA GLY A 25 -6.79 11.11 6.43
C GLY A 25 -5.83 10.23 5.63
N ILE A 26 -5.02 9.43 6.33
CA ILE A 26 -4.02 8.56 5.71
C ILE A 26 -4.75 7.40 5.00
N SER A 27 -4.44 7.16 3.73
CA SER A 27 -4.98 6.02 3.00
C SER A 27 -4.23 4.74 3.38
N TRP A 28 -4.84 3.95 4.25
CA TRP A 28 -4.31 2.66 4.69
C TRP A 28 -4.38 1.63 3.58
N GLU A 29 -5.47 1.64 2.80
CA GLU A 29 -5.75 0.71 1.73
C GLU A 29 -4.74 0.86 0.59
N GLY A 30 -4.34 2.10 0.29
CA GLY A 30 -3.30 2.41 -0.69
C GLY A 30 -1.94 1.85 -0.28
N SER A 31 -1.49 2.17 0.94
CA SER A 31 -0.22 1.65 1.46
C SER A 31 -0.22 0.12 1.62
N LEU A 32 -1.36 -0.48 1.95
CA LEU A 32 -1.50 -1.93 2.05
C LEU A 32 -1.36 -2.60 0.68
N LEU A 33 -1.98 -2.03 -0.35
CA LEU A 33 -1.87 -2.53 -1.72
C LEU A 33 -0.42 -2.47 -2.22
N ASP A 34 0.27 -1.34 -1.98
CA ASP A 34 1.66 -1.18 -2.41
C ASP A 34 2.59 -2.16 -1.68
N MET A 35 2.44 -2.29 -0.35
CA MET A 35 3.18 -3.32 0.41
C MET A 35 2.85 -4.73 -0.06
N GLY A 36 1.59 -5.03 -0.37
CA GLY A 36 1.18 -6.34 -0.86
C GLY A 36 1.80 -6.69 -2.22
N VAL A 37 2.03 -5.70 -3.08
CA VAL A 37 2.77 -5.88 -4.33
C VAL A 37 4.26 -6.06 -4.06
N ASP A 38 4.85 -5.27 -3.18
CA ASP A 38 6.28 -5.37 -2.82
C ASP A 38 6.64 -6.70 -2.16
N PHE A 39 5.72 -7.30 -1.41
CA PHE A 39 5.90 -8.61 -0.76
C PHE A 39 5.40 -9.79 -1.60
N ASP A 40 5.09 -9.59 -2.89
CA ASP A 40 4.58 -10.61 -3.82
C ASP A 40 3.28 -11.33 -3.37
N VAL A 41 2.56 -10.73 -2.42
CA VAL A 41 1.26 -11.22 -1.93
C VAL A 41 0.16 -10.90 -2.96
N ILE A 42 0.29 -9.76 -3.64
CA ILE A 42 -0.62 -9.30 -4.69
C ILE A 42 0.12 -9.29 -6.02
N ASN A 43 -0.37 -10.06 -6.98
CA ASN A 43 0.20 -10.14 -8.31
C ASN A 43 -0.34 -9.01 -9.21
N LYS A 44 0.57 -8.22 -9.77
CA LYS A 44 0.25 -7.15 -10.73
C LYS A 44 0.51 -7.62 -12.16
N SER A 45 -0.54 -7.86 -12.92
CA SER A 45 -0.45 -8.14 -14.36
C SER A 45 -0.85 -6.90 -15.15
N GLY A 46 0.12 -6.03 -15.39
CA GLY A 46 -0.10 -4.73 -16.05
C GLY A 46 -0.95 -3.80 -15.19
N SER A 47 -2.18 -3.55 -15.64
CA SER A 47 -3.16 -2.72 -14.91
C SER A 47 -4.07 -3.53 -13.98
N TRP A 48 -3.94 -4.85 -13.94
CA TRP A 48 -4.78 -5.73 -13.11
C TRP A 48 -4.07 -6.17 -11.84
N PHE A 49 -4.80 -6.14 -10.73
CA PHE A 49 -4.36 -6.67 -9.44
C PHE A 49 -5.08 -7.98 -9.15
N SER A 50 -4.32 -9.02 -8.77
CA SER A 50 -4.82 -10.34 -8.42
C SER A 50 -4.30 -10.75 -7.05
N TYR A 51 -5.17 -11.27 -6.20
CA TYR A 51 -4.81 -11.91 -4.93
C TYR A 51 -4.90 -13.42 -5.10
N GLY A 52 -3.75 -14.08 -5.26
CA GLY A 52 -3.71 -15.50 -5.60
C GLY A 52 -4.43 -15.82 -6.91
N LYS A 53 -5.62 -16.46 -6.83
CA LYS A 53 -6.46 -16.83 -7.98
C LYS A 53 -7.61 -15.85 -8.24
N GLU A 54 -7.89 -14.94 -7.32
CA GLU A 54 -9.00 -14.00 -7.42
C GLU A 54 -8.53 -12.65 -7.97
N ARG A 55 -9.30 -12.07 -8.90
CA ARG A 55 -9.00 -10.76 -9.48
C ARG A 55 -9.65 -9.67 -8.64
N ILE A 56 -8.82 -8.83 -8.03
CA ILE A 56 -9.23 -7.74 -7.14
C ILE A 56 -9.82 -6.58 -7.94
N GLY A 57 -9.22 -6.27 -9.10
CA GLY A 57 -9.72 -5.22 -9.98
C GLY A 57 -8.66 -4.63 -10.90
N GLN A 58 -9.12 -3.78 -11.82
CA GLN A 58 -8.27 -3.03 -12.74
C GLN A 58 -7.97 -1.64 -12.16
N GLY A 59 -6.70 -1.33 -11.96
CA GLY A 59 -6.23 -0.03 -11.48
C GLY A 59 -6.21 0.10 -9.95
N ARG A 60 -5.39 1.06 -9.47
CA ARG A 60 -5.11 1.25 -8.03
C ARG A 60 -6.36 1.67 -7.25
N GLU A 61 -7.22 2.51 -7.85
CA GLU A 61 -8.45 3.00 -7.19
C GLU A 61 -9.51 1.91 -7.01
N ASN A 62 -9.70 1.02 -7.99
CA ASN A 62 -10.62 -0.12 -7.83
C ASN A 62 -10.09 -1.14 -6.81
N ALA A 63 -8.77 -1.38 -6.80
CA ALA A 63 -8.16 -2.24 -5.80
C ALA A 63 -8.27 -1.66 -4.38
N LYS A 64 -8.13 -0.34 -4.20
CA LYS A 64 -8.45 0.35 -2.94
C LYS A 64 -9.93 0.20 -2.56
N GLY A 65 -10.83 0.26 -3.54
CA GLY A 65 -12.26 0.07 -3.33
C GLY A 65 -12.62 -1.33 -2.84
N TYR A 66 -11.92 -2.37 -3.30
CA TYR A 66 -12.09 -3.75 -2.82
C TYR A 66 -11.59 -3.95 -1.39
N LEU A 67 -10.53 -3.22 -0.99
CA LEU A 67 -9.92 -3.31 0.34
C LEU A 67 -10.63 -2.46 1.42
N ARG A 68 -11.61 -1.65 1.03
CA ARG A 68 -12.36 -0.76 1.93
C ARG A 68 -13.62 -1.43 2.45
#